data_AF-A0A3N0WSI0-F1
#
_entry.id   AF-A0A3N0WSI0-F1
#
_cell.length_a   1.000
_cell.length_b   1.000
_cell.length_c   1.000
_cell.angle_alpha   90.00
_cell.angle_beta   90.00
_cell.angle_gamma   90.00
#
_symmetry.space_group_name_H-M   'P 1'
#
loop_
_entity.id
_entity.type
_entity.pdbx_description
1 polymer ?
#
loop_
_entity_poly.entity_id
_entity_poly.type
_entity_poly.pdbx_seq_one_letter_code
_entity_poly.pdbx_strand_id
1 'polypeptide(L)'
;MKSLLSVALLLCFTVFQAQLKKVDLADFYNWTSDDGVHYQFILVSEQVKSMGVEAPAIIRVRYSLDGGVSYKIAEFDANFSYEEDKNSDDLIVNIRAGKTARIVEGTGSYIPDNFTLHYDRKGNYLKGYQVDHDELQKSNATYAKVFATPNENSDHMRKLIRLFYQSSEPMYRDLMLLAAQFD
;
A
#
# COMPACT_ATOMS: atom_id res chain seq x y z
N MET A 1 38.82 -19.68 37.29
CA MET A 1 37.91 -20.52 36.47
C MET A 1 36.95 -19.59 35.74
N LYS A 2 36.69 -19.89 34.47
CA LYS A 2 35.81 -19.16 33.55
C LYS A 2 34.35 -19.26 34.02
N SER A 3 33.60 -18.17 33.98
CA SER A 3 32.29 -18.18 33.31
C SER A 3 31.92 -16.77 32.88
N LEU A 4 32.16 -16.53 31.59
CA LEU A 4 31.43 -15.55 30.80
C LEU A 4 29.96 -15.98 30.81
N LEU A 5 29.07 -15.25 31.49
CA LEU A 5 27.64 -15.39 31.24
C LEU A 5 27.32 -14.47 30.07
N SER A 6 27.46 -15.05 28.89
CA SER A 6 27.17 -14.46 27.60
C SER A 6 25.73 -13.97 27.53
N VAL A 7 25.59 -12.68 27.19
CA VAL A 7 24.74 -12.14 26.13
C VAL A 7 23.73 -13.15 25.58
N ALA A 8 22.52 -13.14 26.13
CA ALA A 8 21.33 -13.56 25.40
C ALA A 8 20.52 -12.31 25.06
N LEU A 9 21.13 -11.42 24.28
CA LEU A 9 20.42 -10.39 23.53
C LEU A 9 19.65 -11.16 22.44
N LEU A 10 18.45 -11.65 22.79
CA LEU A 10 17.47 -12.14 21.83
C LEU A 10 17.02 -10.94 21.00
N LEU A 11 17.84 -10.65 19.99
CA LEU A 11 17.54 -9.81 18.86
C LEU A 11 16.39 -10.48 18.11
N CYS A 12 15.16 -10.26 18.55
CA CYS A 12 13.99 -10.35 17.69
C CYS A 12 14.02 -9.17 16.71
N PHE A 13 15.07 -9.10 15.87
CA PHE A 13 14.99 -8.37 14.63
C PHE A 13 14.10 -9.21 13.72
N THR A 14 12.78 -8.98 13.81
CA THR A 14 11.90 -9.32 12.69
C THR A 14 12.47 -8.57 11.50
N VAL A 15 13.00 -9.34 10.55
CA VAL A 15 13.67 -8.85 9.36
C VAL A 15 12.62 -8.26 8.41
N PHE A 16 12.03 -7.12 8.75
CA PHE A 16 11.35 -6.29 7.77
C PHE A 16 12.44 -5.62 6.95
N GLN A 17 12.63 -6.16 5.74
CA GLN A 17 13.65 -5.74 4.81
C GLN A 17 13.25 -4.41 4.19
N ALA A 18 14.14 -3.43 4.35
CA ALA A 18 14.23 -2.20 3.58
C ALA A 18 13.00 -1.28 3.60
N GLN A 19 13.06 -0.25 4.46
CA GLN A 19 12.44 1.03 4.12
C GLN A 19 12.81 1.40 2.68
N LEU A 20 11.82 1.85 1.89
CA LEU A 20 12.05 2.34 0.52
C LEU A 20 13.25 3.29 0.50
N LYS A 21 14.17 3.11 -0.45
CA LYS A 21 15.38 3.94 -0.53
C LYS A 21 15.03 5.38 -0.90
N LYS A 22 13.98 5.53 -1.70
CA LYS A 22 13.42 6.81 -2.12
C LYS A 22 11.93 6.64 -2.39
N VAL A 23 11.12 7.57 -1.88
CA VAL A 23 9.71 7.65 -2.22
C VAL A 23 9.56 8.52 -3.46
N ASP A 24 9.10 7.92 -4.56
CA ASP A 24 8.86 8.61 -5.82
C ASP A 24 7.37 8.72 -6.14
N LEU A 25 6.55 7.81 -5.61
CA LEU A 25 5.12 7.76 -5.86
C LEU A 25 4.36 7.56 -4.55
N ALA A 26 3.25 8.28 -4.41
CA ALA A 26 2.27 8.04 -3.36
C ALA A 26 0.85 8.34 -3.87
N ASP A 27 0.03 7.29 -3.95
CA ASP A 27 -1.34 7.37 -4.43
C ASP A 27 -2.33 6.82 -3.39
N PHE A 28 -3.59 7.26 -3.50
CA PHE A 28 -4.62 6.98 -2.52
C PHE A 28 -5.85 6.36 -3.18
N TYR A 29 -6.44 5.40 -2.50
CA TYR A 29 -7.56 4.64 -3.03
C TYR A 29 -8.51 4.23 -1.90
N ASN A 30 -9.70 3.78 -2.28
CA ASN A 30 -10.69 3.23 -1.37
C ASN A 30 -11.46 2.09 -2.03
N TRP A 31 -11.99 1.18 -1.22
CA TRP A 31 -12.92 0.15 -1.65
C TRP A 31 -13.88 -0.23 -0.53
N THR A 32 -14.96 -0.91 -0.88
CA THR A 32 -15.88 -1.54 0.08
C THR A 32 -15.89 -3.02 -0.20
N SER A 33 -15.64 -3.83 0.81
CA SER A 33 -15.77 -5.29 0.74
C SER A 33 -17.24 -5.72 0.80
N ASP A 34 -17.49 -6.97 0.46
CA ASP A 34 -18.84 -7.54 0.42
C ASP A 34 -19.53 -7.59 1.79
N ASP A 35 -18.77 -7.62 2.88
CA ASP A 35 -19.27 -7.52 4.26
C ASP A 35 -19.60 -6.08 4.69
N GLY A 36 -19.45 -5.10 3.78
CA GLY A 36 -19.80 -3.70 3.99
C GLY A 36 -18.72 -2.87 4.70
N VAL A 37 -17.55 -3.46 4.99
CA VAL A 37 -16.44 -2.72 5.60
C VAL A 37 -15.81 -1.79 4.57
N HIS A 38 -15.58 -0.54 4.98
CA HIS A 38 -14.98 0.48 4.13
C HIS A 38 -13.49 0.61 4.42
N TYR A 39 -12.69 0.51 3.36
CA TYR A 39 -11.23 0.54 3.42
C TYR A 39 -10.70 1.70 2.61
N GLN A 40 -9.61 2.27 3.10
CA GLN A 40 -8.81 3.26 2.40
C GLN A 40 -7.37 2.75 2.36
N PHE A 41 -6.64 2.98 1.28
CA PHE A 41 -5.22 2.66 1.28
C PHE A 41 -4.38 3.73 0.61
N ILE A 42 -3.13 3.80 1.07
CA ILE A 42 -2.06 4.52 0.41
C ILE A 42 -1.08 3.50 -0.16
N LEU A 43 -0.76 3.65 -1.44
CA LEU A 43 0.34 2.97 -2.11
C LEU A 43 1.53 3.92 -2.09
N VAL A 44 2.68 3.47 -1.59
CA VAL A 44 3.94 4.21 -1.63
C VAL A 44 4.97 3.35 -2.36
N SER A 45 5.66 3.90 -3.37
CA SER A 45 6.62 3.11 -4.15
C SER A 45 7.83 3.94 -4.60
N GLU A 46 8.91 3.23 -4.92
CA GLU A 46 10.03 3.78 -5.69
C GLU A 46 9.61 3.95 -7.17
N GLN A 47 10.38 4.71 -7.94
CA GLN A 47 10.12 4.84 -9.37
C GLN A 47 10.24 3.48 -10.10
N VAL A 48 9.23 3.13 -10.89
CA VAL A 48 9.36 2.00 -11.82
C VAL A 48 10.26 2.39 -12.98
N LYS A 49 11.34 1.62 -13.15
CA LYS A 49 12.37 1.89 -14.16
C LYS A 49 11.92 1.58 -15.59
N SER A 50 11.05 0.59 -15.76
CA SER A 50 10.55 0.16 -17.07
C SER A 50 9.32 -0.72 -16.91
N MET A 51 8.51 -0.78 -17.96
CA MET A 51 7.36 -1.68 -18.08
C MET A 51 7.76 -3.14 -17.81
N GLY A 52 6.90 -3.88 -17.10
CA GLY A 52 7.10 -5.27 -16.73
C GLY A 52 8.14 -5.52 -15.63
N VAL A 53 8.80 -4.49 -15.11
CA VAL A 53 9.76 -4.61 -14.00
C VAL A 53 9.07 -4.27 -12.68
N GLU A 54 9.21 -5.15 -11.71
CA GLU A 54 8.70 -4.94 -10.36
C GLU A 54 9.55 -3.90 -9.60
N ALA A 55 8.88 -2.94 -8.97
CA ALA A 55 9.46 -2.02 -8.01
C ALA A 55 8.93 -2.32 -6.59
N PRO A 56 9.76 -2.18 -5.55
CA PRO A 56 9.30 -2.27 -4.17
C PRO A 56 8.24 -1.21 -3.87
N ALA A 57 7.25 -1.60 -3.10
CA ALA A 57 6.19 -0.75 -2.61
C ALA A 57 5.84 -1.09 -1.15
N ILE A 58 5.23 -0.12 -0.47
CA ILE A 58 4.62 -0.29 0.85
C ILE A 58 3.17 0.13 0.71
N ILE A 59 2.26 -0.68 1.23
CA ILE A 59 0.84 -0.33 1.33
C ILE A 59 0.48 -0.16 2.79
N ARG A 60 -0.25 0.91 3.09
CA ARG A 60 -1.01 1.00 4.35
C ARG A 60 -2.50 1.02 4.06
N VAL A 61 -3.22 0.14 4.74
CA VAL A 61 -4.68 0.05 4.68
C VAL A 61 -5.25 0.56 6.00
N ARG A 62 -6.13 1.55 5.91
CA ARG A 62 -6.90 2.12 7.01
C ARG A 62 -8.34 1.64 6.92
N TYR A 63 -8.86 1.10 8.02
CA TYR A 63 -10.20 0.51 8.05
C TYR A 63 -10.82 0.58 9.44
N SER A 64 -12.14 0.38 9.51
CA SER A 64 -12.89 0.34 10.75
C SER A 64 -13.90 -0.81 10.73
N LEU A 65 -13.90 -1.61 11.80
CA LEU A 65 -14.82 -2.74 11.97
C LEU A 65 -16.03 -2.39 12.85
N ASP A 66 -16.08 -1.17 13.37
CA ASP A 66 -17.08 -0.69 14.32
C ASP A 66 -17.83 0.54 13.81
N GLY A 67 -17.94 0.68 12.48
CA GLY A 67 -18.71 1.76 11.86
C GLY A 67 -18.05 3.15 11.97
N GLY A 68 -16.73 3.21 12.11
CA GLY A 68 -15.94 4.43 12.14
C GLY A 68 -15.63 4.96 13.55
N VAL A 69 -15.95 4.22 14.60
CA VAL A 69 -15.65 4.61 16.00
C VAL A 69 -14.16 4.52 16.28
N SER A 70 -13.53 3.43 15.83
CA SER A 70 -12.08 3.26 15.87
C SER A 70 -11.56 2.87 14.49
N TYR A 71 -10.34 3.32 14.20
CA TYR A 71 -9.63 2.97 12.98
C TYR A 71 -8.42 2.11 13.32
N LYS A 72 -8.15 1.19 12.40
CA LYS A 72 -6.96 0.35 12.40
C LYS A 72 -6.16 0.66 11.16
N ILE A 73 -4.85 0.48 11.26
CA ILE A 73 -3.94 0.60 10.12
C ILE A 73 -3.10 -0.67 10.04
N ALA A 74 -3.19 -1.36 8.92
CA ALA A 74 -2.31 -2.46 8.55
C ALA A 74 -1.28 -1.97 7.53
N GLU A 75 -0.05 -2.47 7.63
CA GLU A 75 1.04 -2.18 6.72
C GLU A 75 1.63 -3.48 6.18
N PHE A 76 1.93 -3.53 4.88
CA PHE A 76 2.63 -4.65 4.27
C PHE A 76 3.51 -4.20 3.10
N ASP A 77 4.60 -4.94 2.89
CA ASP A 77 5.42 -4.82 1.70
C ASP A 77 4.63 -5.31 0.48
N ALA A 78 4.89 -4.73 -0.68
CA ALA A 78 4.29 -5.12 -1.94
C ALA A 78 5.29 -4.94 -3.09
N ASN A 79 5.00 -5.58 -4.23
CA ASN A 79 5.66 -5.31 -5.49
C ASN A 79 4.67 -4.64 -6.44
N PHE A 80 5.09 -3.54 -7.03
CA PHE A 80 4.33 -2.76 -8.00
C PHE A 80 4.94 -2.95 -9.39
N SER A 81 4.13 -3.25 -10.39
CA SER A 81 4.55 -3.28 -11.80
C SER A 81 3.45 -2.72 -12.69
N TYR A 82 3.81 -2.34 -13.92
CA TYR A 82 2.84 -1.96 -14.93
C TYR A 82 3.14 -2.61 -16.28
N GLU A 83 2.09 -2.84 -17.07
CA GLU A 83 2.13 -3.38 -18.43
C GLU A 83 1.07 -2.70 -19.31
N GLU A 84 1.20 -2.79 -20.63
CA GLU A 84 0.13 -2.39 -21.56
C GLU A 84 -0.96 -3.47 -21.61
N ASP A 85 -2.22 -3.05 -21.65
CA ASP A 85 -3.32 -3.96 -21.95
C ASP A 85 -3.14 -4.48 -23.39
N LYS A 86 -3.36 -5.79 -23.59
CA LYS A 86 -3.23 -6.41 -24.92
C LYS A 86 -4.40 -6.03 -25.85
N ASN A 87 -5.51 -5.56 -25.28
CA ASN A 87 -6.76 -5.31 -25.99
C ASN A 87 -7.16 -3.83 -26.03
N SER A 88 -6.42 -2.95 -25.37
CA SER A 88 -6.65 -1.50 -25.36
C SER A 88 -5.33 -0.74 -25.24
N ASP A 89 -5.38 0.58 -25.39
CA ASP A 89 -4.21 1.45 -25.14
C ASP A 89 -4.00 1.75 -23.64
N ASP A 90 -4.68 1.03 -22.74
CA ASP A 90 -4.63 1.27 -21.31
C ASP A 90 -3.36 0.66 -20.68
N LEU A 91 -2.96 1.23 -19.54
CA LEU A 91 -1.93 0.68 -18.67
C LEU A 91 -2.59 -0.12 -17.55
N ILE A 92 -2.10 -1.32 -17.33
CA ILE A 92 -2.49 -2.20 -16.22
C ILE A 92 -1.38 -2.13 -15.17
N VAL A 93 -1.72 -1.64 -14.00
CA VAL A 93 -0.87 -1.61 -12.81
C VAL A 93 -1.26 -2.79 -11.92
N ASN A 94 -0.28 -3.64 -11.62
CA ASN A 94 -0.46 -4.78 -10.73
C ASN A 94 0.30 -4.54 -9.44
N ILE A 95 -0.41 -4.68 -8.32
CA ILE A 95 0.13 -4.54 -6.97
C ILE A 95 0.02 -5.90 -6.29
N ARG A 96 1.15 -6.55 -6.09
CA ARG A 96 1.25 -7.87 -5.46
C ARG A 96 1.68 -7.69 -4.01
N ALA A 97 0.80 -8.03 -3.09
CA ALA A 97 1.10 -7.94 -1.68
C ALA A 97 2.08 -9.03 -1.23
N GLY A 98 2.91 -8.68 -0.25
CA GLY A 98 3.70 -9.62 0.51
C GLY A 98 2.81 -10.57 1.33
N LYS A 99 3.43 -11.58 1.94
CA LYS A 99 2.70 -12.65 2.63
C LYS A 99 2.10 -12.25 3.98
N THR A 100 2.59 -11.18 4.58
CA THR A 100 2.27 -10.80 5.95
C THR A 100 2.04 -9.31 6.06
N ALA A 101 1.05 -8.91 6.86
CA ALA A 101 0.87 -7.55 7.30
C ALA A 101 1.22 -7.38 8.78
N ARG A 102 1.63 -6.17 9.14
CA ARG A 102 1.77 -5.69 10.51
C ARG A 102 0.66 -4.70 10.82
N ILE A 103 0.03 -4.84 11.99
CA ILE A 103 -0.85 -3.79 12.51
C ILE A 103 0.00 -2.68 13.11
N VAL A 104 -0.05 -1.48 12.52
CA VAL A 104 0.68 -0.29 13.00
C VAL A 104 -0.20 0.63 13.85
N GLU A 105 -1.52 0.54 13.70
CA GLU A 105 -2.50 1.18 14.59
C GLU A 105 -3.66 0.23 14.91
N GLY A 106 -4.01 0.12 16.19
CA GLY A 106 -5.04 -0.81 16.68
C GLY A 106 -4.51 -2.21 17.01
N THR A 107 -5.39 -3.21 17.02
CA THR A 107 -5.08 -4.61 17.36
C THR A 107 -5.72 -5.59 16.38
N GLY A 108 -5.15 -6.80 16.26
CA GLY A 108 -5.67 -7.89 15.43
C GLY A 108 -4.64 -8.38 14.41
N SER A 109 -5.15 -8.97 13.33
CA SER A 109 -4.38 -9.39 12.16
C SER A 109 -5.02 -8.85 10.89
N TYR A 110 -4.25 -8.82 9.81
CA TYR A 110 -4.71 -8.40 8.49
C TYR A 110 -4.10 -9.33 7.44
N ILE A 111 -4.88 -9.72 6.43
CA ILE A 111 -4.41 -10.51 5.30
C ILE A 111 -4.12 -9.53 4.16
N PRO A 112 -2.87 -9.43 3.68
CA PRO A 112 -2.53 -8.49 2.61
C PRO A 112 -3.29 -8.73 1.30
N ASP A 113 -3.90 -7.67 0.76
CA ASP A 113 -4.66 -7.71 -0.48
C ASP A 113 -3.83 -7.37 -1.71
N ASN A 114 -4.09 -8.05 -2.83
CA ASN A 114 -3.56 -7.65 -4.12
C ASN A 114 -4.51 -6.64 -4.80
N PHE A 115 -3.98 -5.87 -5.74
CA PHE A 115 -4.79 -4.93 -6.50
C PHE A 115 -4.38 -4.92 -7.98
N THR A 116 -5.37 -4.74 -8.85
CA THR A 116 -5.15 -4.44 -10.27
C THR A 116 -5.85 -3.11 -10.58
N LEU A 117 -5.08 -2.14 -11.05
CA LEU A 117 -5.55 -0.79 -11.35
C LEU A 117 -5.32 -0.52 -12.85
N HIS A 118 -6.23 0.21 -13.48
CA HIS A 118 -6.15 0.55 -14.89
C HIS A 118 -6.08 2.06 -15.05
N TYR A 119 -5.17 2.50 -15.92
CA TYR A 119 -4.95 3.90 -16.27
C TYR A 119 -4.96 4.08 -17.77
N ASP A 120 -5.28 5.27 -18.25
CA ASP A 120 -4.97 5.63 -19.64
C ASP A 120 -3.47 5.96 -19.78
N ARG A 121 -3.00 6.15 -21.03
CA ARG A 121 -1.60 6.53 -21.31
C ARG A 121 -1.19 7.90 -20.76
N LYS A 122 -2.16 8.72 -20.32
CA LYS A 122 -1.91 10.03 -19.71
C LYS A 122 -1.78 9.93 -18.19
N GLY A 123 -1.97 8.74 -17.61
CA GLY A 123 -1.93 8.50 -16.18
C GLY A 123 -3.25 8.79 -15.47
N ASN A 124 -4.37 8.92 -16.19
CA ASN A 124 -5.68 9.08 -15.56
C ASN A 124 -6.22 7.71 -15.15
N TYR A 125 -6.67 7.63 -13.90
CA TYR A 125 -7.31 6.42 -13.37
C TYR A 125 -8.63 6.11 -14.11
N LEU A 126 -8.79 4.85 -14.53
CA LEU A 126 -9.99 4.36 -15.22
C LEU A 126 -10.86 3.50 -14.31
N LYS A 127 -10.25 2.49 -13.69
CA LYS A 127 -10.92 1.49 -12.85
C LYS A 127 -9.89 0.70 -12.04
N GLY A 128 -10.34 -0.03 -11.04
CA GLY A 128 -9.47 -0.91 -10.27
C GLY A 128 -10.25 -1.93 -9.48
N TYR A 129 -9.55 -2.94 -9.06
CA TYR A 129 -10.11 -4.14 -8.43
C TYR A 129 -9.17 -4.59 -7.33
N GLN A 130 -9.75 -4.89 -6.17
CA GLN A 130 -9.08 -5.66 -5.13
C GLN A 130 -9.21 -7.14 -5.52
N VAL A 131 -8.09 -7.85 -5.44
CA VAL A 131 -7.99 -9.28 -5.71
C VAL A 131 -7.54 -9.94 -4.42
N ASP A 132 -8.38 -10.81 -3.87
CA ASP A 132 -8.02 -11.55 -2.65
C ASP A 132 -6.70 -12.31 -2.86
N HIS A 133 -5.92 -12.44 -1.79
CA HIS A 133 -4.54 -12.92 -1.77
C HIS A 133 -4.37 -14.25 -2.52
N ASP A 134 -5.40 -15.11 -2.44
CA ASP A 134 -5.44 -16.46 -3.02
C ASP A 134 -6.23 -16.55 -4.35
N GLU A 135 -6.75 -15.44 -4.88
CA GLU A 135 -7.69 -15.44 -6.01
C GLU A 135 -7.10 -15.09 -7.37
N LEU A 136 -5.84 -14.65 -7.45
CA LEU A 136 -5.14 -14.39 -8.73
C LEU A 136 -5.05 -15.63 -9.66
N GLN A 137 -5.39 -16.83 -9.18
CA GLN A 137 -5.34 -18.09 -9.94
C GLN A 137 -6.73 -18.71 -10.23
N LYS A 138 -7.84 -18.11 -9.82
CA LYS A 138 -9.19 -18.71 -9.97
C LYS A 138 -9.97 -18.08 -11.13
N SER A 139 -10.74 -18.89 -11.85
CA SER A 139 -11.56 -18.44 -12.99
C SER A 139 -12.79 -17.60 -12.61
N ASN A 140 -13.18 -17.60 -11.32
CA ASN A 140 -14.36 -16.90 -10.78
C ASN A 140 -13.99 -16.07 -9.54
N ALA A 141 -12.92 -15.28 -9.62
CA ALA A 141 -12.54 -14.38 -8.53
C ALA A 141 -13.63 -13.32 -8.29
N THR A 142 -13.91 -13.03 -7.02
CA THR A 142 -14.85 -11.98 -6.63
C THR A 142 -14.06 -10.71 -6.36
N TYR A 143 -14.22 -9.73 -7.24
CA TYR A 143 -13.45 -8.50 -7.19
C TYR A 143 -14.25 -7.37 -6.56
N ALA A 144 -13.74 -6.79 -5.47
CA ALA A 144 -14.27 -5.53 -4.97
C ALA A 144 -13.76 -4.37 -5.83
N LYS A 145 -14.67 -3.49 -6.25
CA LYS A 145 -14.29 -2.32 -7.05
C LYS A 145 -13.50 -1.33 -6.19
N VAL A 146 -12.33 -0.96 -6.67
CA VAL A 146 -11.48 0.07 -6.09
C VAL A 146 -11.79 1.41 -6.78
N PHE A 147 -11.62 2.50 -6.05
CA PHE A 147 -11.74 3.86 -6.56
C PHE A 147 -10.50 4.66 -6.17
N ALA A 148 -10.00 5.49 -7.09
CA ALA A 148 -8.98 6.47 -6.76
C ALA A 148 -9.55 7.55 -5.84
N THR A 149 -8.75 7.97 -4.86
CA THR A 149 -9.02 9.11 -3.98
C THR A 149 -8.20 10.30 -4.49
N PRO A 150 -8.83 11.34 -5.06
CA PRO A 150 -8.11 12.46 -5.64
C PRO A 150 -7.21 13.20 -4.65
N ASN A 151 -5.98 13.51 -5.07
CA ASN A 151 -4.94 14.23 -4.34
C ASN A 151 -4.43 15.43 -5.16
N GLU A 152 -5.37 16.25 -5.64
CA GLU A 152 -5.18 17.29 -6.68
C GLU A 152 -4.10 18.34 -6.42
N ASN A 153 -3.70 18.54 -5.16
CA ASN A 153 -2.70 19.52 -4.76
C ASN A 153 -1.97 19.05 -3.48
N SER A 154 -0.88 19.74 -3.18
CA SER A 154 -0.03 19.47 -2.02
C SER A 154 -0.80 19.42 -0.70
N ASP A 155 -1.75 20.33 -0.46
CA ASP A 155 -2.53 20.38 0.77
C ASP A 155 -3.48 19.19 0.92
N HIS A 156 -4.12 18.77 -0.16
CA HIS A 156 -4.94 17.55 -0.20
C HIS A 156 -4.08 16.32 0.07
N MET A 157 -2.92 16.20 -0.60
CA MET A 157 -1.99 15.10 -0.40
C MET A 157 -1.50 15.03 1.06
N ARG A 158 -1.10 16.16 1.66
CA ARG A 158 -0.68 16.24 3.07
C ARG A 158 -1.80 15.81 4.03
N LYS A 159 -3.05 16.18 3.76
CA LYS A 159 -4.20 15.74 4.57
C LYS A 159 -4.41 14.24 4.48
N LEU A 160 -4.31 13.66 3.27
CA LEU A 160 -4.44 12.22 3.08
C LEU A 160 -3.30 11.44 3.75
N ILE A 161 -2.05 11.87 3.62
CA ILE A 161 -0.90 11.22 4.29
C ILE A 161 -1.11 11.12 5.81
N ARG A 162 -1.65 12.18 6.45
CA ARG A 162 -1.92 12.21 7.90
C ARG A 162 -2.97 11.21 8.36
N LEU A 163 -3.78 10.65 7.44
CA LEU A 163 -4.69 9.57 7.78
C LEU A 163 -3.95 8.23 7.99
N PHE A 164 -2.76 8.08 7.42
CA PHE A 164 -2.01 6.81 7.39
C PHE A 164 -0.70 6.85 8.17
N TYR A 165 -0.10 8.03 8.34
CA TYR A 165 1.21 8.19 8.95
C TYR A 165 1.21 9.26 10.05
N GLN A 166 1.80 8.92 11.18
CA GLN A 166 2.08 9.85 12.28
C GLN A 166 3.37 10.62 12.03
N SER A 167 3.46 11.84 12.54
CA SER A 167 4.63 12.71 12.32
C SER A 167 5.95 12.20 12.91
N SER A 168 5.87 11.24 13.83
CA SER A 168 7.02 10.56 14.43
C SER A 168 7.62 9.49 13.53
N GLU A 169 6.93 9.07 12.48
CA GLU A 169 7.35 7.97 11.62
C GLU A 169 8.35 8.44 10.56
N PRO A 170 9.44 7.69 10.29
CA PRO A 170 10.44 8.08 9.31
C PRO A 170 9.86 8.41 7.92
N MET A 171 8.93 7.57 7.45
CA MET A 171 8.28 7.71 6.14
C MET A 171 7.43 8.99 6.02
N TYR A 172 6.92 9.52 7.14
CA TYR A 172 6.07 10.71 7.13
C TYR A 172 6.81 11.90 6.51
N ARG A 173 8.08 12.10 6.86
CA ARG A 173 8.88 13.21 6.33
C ARG A 173 9.05 13.10 4.82
N ASP A 174 9.37 11.91 4.32
CA ASP A 174 9.60 11.68 2.89
C ASP A 174 8.32 11.92 2.08
N LEU A 175 7.18 11.47 2.60
CA LEU A 175 5.86 11.71 2.00
C LEU A 175 5.49 13.20 2.01
N MET A 176 5.81 13.95 3.07
CA MET A 176 5.57 15.39 3.12
C MET A 176 6.45 16.16 2.11
N LEU A 177 7.68 15.70 1.89
CA LEU A 177 8.57 16.25 0.87
C LEU A 177 8.07 15.94 -0.55
N LEU A 178 7.56 14.73 -0.79
CA LEU A 178 6.90 14.39 -2.05
C LEU A 178 5.69 15.31 -2.29
N ALA A 179 4.83 15.49 -1.28
CA ALA A 179 3.65 16.35 -1.40
C ALA A 179 4.00 17.81 -1.70
N ALA A 180 5.13 18.32 -1.24
CA ALA A 180 5.60 19.69 -1.53
C ALA A 180 6.02 19.90 -2.99
N GLN A 181 6.18 18.83 -3.79
CA GLN A 181 6.46 18.96 -5.23
C GLN A 181 5.25 19.44 -6.04
N PHE A 182 4.06 19.43 -5.42
CA PHE A 182 2.79 19.87 -6.00
C PHE A 182 2.35 21.26 -5.51
N ASP A 183 3.23 22.00 -4.83
CA ASP A 183 3.02 23.40 -4.44
C ASP A 183 3.16 24.37 -5.63
#